data_AF-A0A327JNG9-F1
#
_entry.id   AF-A0A327JNG9-F1
#
_cell.length_a   1.000
_cell.length_b   1.000
_cell.length_c   1.000
_cell.angle_alpha   90.00
_cell.angle_beta   90.00
_cell.angle_gamma   90.00
#
_symmetry.space_group_name_H-M   'P 1'
#
loop_
_entity.id
_entity.type
_entity.pdbx_description
1 polymer ?
#
loop_
_entity_poly.entity_id
_entity_poly.type
_entity_poly.pdbx_seq_one_letter_code
_entity_poly.pdbx_strand_id
1 'polypeptide(L)'
;MHGYGATPPDADWPDGAAIAVQFVINYEEGGENCLLHGDAASEAFLSEVVGAAPWPAKRHWNMESIYEYGARAGFWRLHRLFTDADIPVTVYGVATALKRSPEQVAAMLESDWEIASHGLKWIEYKDYSPEAETADIMEAIAIHEAVTGSRPRGWYTGRCSVNTVDLVTEIGGFDYVSDTYSDDLPYWYRHAGRDQLVIPYTLDANDMRFATPQGFNSGDQFFTYLKDSFDELYLEGREGRPKMMNIGLHCRLAGRPGRARALRRFIDYARSHDRVWFARRIDIARHWTERHPPARRALVPSQMERDAFLKRFGGVFEHSPFIAERAFEDELGPVNDTAAGLHAALTYQFRRATPEERLGVLNAHPDLAGKLAAAKRLTADSASEQAGAGLDALTDTERARFTELNEAYKEKFGFPFIIAVKGLTKADILSSFEIRIGNDREAEFSTASAQVERIARLRLDALLS
;
A
#
# COMPACT_ATOMS: atom_id res chain seq x y z
N MET A 1 5.82 -2.99 0.82
CA MET A 1 5.65 -3.41 2.23
C MET A 1 5.27 -2.28 3.18
N HIS A 2 5.76 -1.04 3.06
CA HIS A 2 5.44 -0.02 4.07
C HIS A 2 4.03 0.58 3.95
N GLY A 3 3.46 0.69 2.74
CA GLY A 3 2.16 1.33 2.53
C GLY A 3 2.10 2.72 3.16
N TYR A 4 0.97 3.05 3.76
CA TYR A 4 0.79 4.27 4.56
C TYR A 4 1.52 4.26 5.91
N GLY A 5 1.95 3.09 6.41
CA GLY A 5 2.55 2.96 7.72
C GLY A 5 1.58 3.27 8.86
N ALA A 6 2.10 3.76 9.99
CA ALA A 6 1.30 4.00 11.19
C ALA A 6 0.32 5.18 11.11
N THR A 7 0.46 6.04 10.09
CA THR A 7 -0.33 7.28 9.95
C THR A 7 -0.92 7.36 8.54
N PRO A 8 -2.02 6.65 8.27
CA PRO A 8 -2.74 6.77 7.01
C PRO A 8 -3.32 8.17 6.81
N PRO A 9 -3.54 8.60 5.56
CA PRO A 9 -4.26 9.84 5.29
C PRO A 9 -5.67 9.77 5.89
N ASP A 10 -6.18 10.92 6.34
CA ASP A 10 -7.60 11.05 6.65
C ASP A 10 -8.39 10.94 5.36
N ALA A 11 -9.21 9.90 5.23
CA ALA A 11 -10.01 9.67 4.04
C ALA A 11 -11.03 10.78 3.76
N ASP A 12 -11.42 11.53 4.80
CA ASP A 12 -12.34 12.66 4.73
C ASP A 12 -13.59 12.37 3.88
N TRP A 13 -14.21 11.21 4.14
CA TRP A 13 -15.35 10.72 3.39
C TRP A 13 -16.52 11.73 3.40
N PRO A 14 -17.38 11.73 2.36
CA PRO A 14 -18.53 12.62 2.27
C PRO A 14 -19.37 12.65 3.54
N ASP A 15 -19.86 13.84 3.90
CA ASP A 15 -20.66 14.10 5.10
C ASP A 15 -20.01 13.65 6.42
N GLY A 16 -18.67 13.54 6.40
CA GLY A 16 -17.88 13.05 7.52
C GLY A 16 -18.18 11.59 7.86
N ALA A 17 -18.46 10.74 6.87
CA ALA A 17 -18.72 9.32 7.15
C ALA A 17 -17.56 8.67 7.92
N ALA A 18 -17.88 7.88 8.94
CA ALA A 18 -16.91 7.11 9.71
C ALA A 18 -16.41 5.89 8.92
N ILE A 19 -17.22 5.39 7.98
CA ILE A 19 -16.88 4.24 7.15
C ILE A 19 -17.53 4.39 5.76
N ALA A 20 -16.80 4.00 4.72
CA ALA A 20 -17.34 3.83 3.38
C ALA A 20 -17.62 2.33 3.13
N VAL A 21 -18.87 1.91 3.00
CA VAL A 21 -19.24 0.52 2.72
C VAL A 21 -19.49 0.35 1.22
N GLN A 22 -18.74 -0.56 0.62
CA GLN A 22 -18.68 -0.76 -0.83
C GLN A 22 -19.04 -2.21 -1.18
N PHE A 23 -20.22 -2.42 -1.75
CA PHE A 23 -20.68 -3.73 -2.22
C PHE A 23 -20.28 -4.00 -3.67
N VAL A 24 -19.67 -5.16 -3.91
CA VAL A 24 -19.35 -5.67 -5.24
C VAL A 24 -20.22 -6.87 -5.57
N ILE A 25 -20.91 -6.84 -6.71
CA ILE A 25 -21.57 -8.01 -7.28
C ILE A 25 -20.77 -8.48 -8.49
N ASN A 26 -20.15 -9.65 -8.38
CA ASN A 26 -19.46 -10.30 -9.48
C ASN A 26 -20.51 -10.95 -10.40
N TYR A 27 -20.44 -10.59 -11.69
CA TYR A 27 -21.25 -11.17 -12.75
C TYR A 27 -20.35 -11.93 -13.72
N GLU A 28 -20.24 -13.23 -13.47
CA GLU A 28 -19.28 -14.12 -14.11
C GLU A 28 -19.97 -15.25 -14.89
N GLU A 29 -21.25 -15.47 -14.60
CA GLU A 29 -22.08 -16.53 -15.15
C GLU A 29 -22.26 -16.39 -16.67
N GLY A 30 -21.70 -17.34 -17.42
CA GLY A 30 -21.58 -17.31 -18.89
C GLY A 30 -20.19 -16.89 -19.39
N GLY A 31 -19.27 -16.54 -18.48
CA GLY A 31 -17.88 -16.17 -18.77
C GLY A 31 -16.83 -17.12 -18.17
N GLU A 32 -17.26 -18.13 -17.41
CA GLU A 32 -16.41 -19.16 -16.80
C GLU A 32 -15.84 -20.18 -17.81
N ASN A 33 -14.96 -21.07 -17.34
CA ASN A 33 -14.42 -22.15 -18.17
C ASN A 33 -15.52 -23.09 -18.67
N CYS A 34 -15.69 -23.15 -19.98
CA CYS A 34 -16.62 -24.08 -20.62
C CYS A 34 -16.15 -24.41 -22.04
N LEU A 35 -16.34 -25.68 -22.45
CA LEU A 35 -16.08 -26.10 -23.83
C LEU A 35 -16.89 -25.29 -24.85
N LEU A 36 -18.10 -24.84 -24.49
CA LEU A 36 -18.95 -24.00 -25.35
C LEU A 36 -18.36 -22.59 -25.54
N HIS A 37 -17.40 -22.21 -24.71
CA HIS A 37 -16.69 -20.93 -24.77
C HIS A 37 -15.28 -21.09 -25.39
N GLY A 38 -14.95 -22.28 -25.89
CA GLY A 38 -13.65 -22.60 -26.48
C GLY A 38 -12.57 -23.03 -25.48
N ASP A 39 -12.93 -23.26 -24.21
CA ASP A 39 -11.95 -23.66 -23.19
C ASP A 39 -11.63 -25.17 -23.23
N ALA A 40 -10.44 -25.52 -22.73
CA ALA A 40 -9.95 -26.88 -22.73
C ALA A 40 -10.63 -27.81 -21.71
N ALA A 41 -11.31 -27.27 -20.70
CA ALA A 41 -11.93 -28.03 -19.62
C ALA A 41 -13.17 -27.33 -19.05
N SER A 42 -13.97 -28.06 -18.27
CA SER A 42 -15.05 -27.48 -17.47
C SER A 42 -14.53 -26.62 -16.31
N GLU A 43 -15.36 -25.68 -15.86
CA GLU A 43 -15.14 -24.97 -14.61
C GLU A 43 -15.09 -25.90 -13.38
N ALA A 44 -14.38 -25.45 -12.36
CA ALA A 44 -14.14 -26.15 -11.11
C ALA A 44 -14.15 -25.21 -9.88
N PHE A 45 -14.09 -23.91 -10.08
CA PHE A 45 -13.95 -22.92 -9.02
C PHE A 45 -15.30 -22.31 -8.60
N LEU A 46 -15.38 -21.85 -7.35
CA LEU A 46 -16.54 -21.17 -6.72
C LEU A 46 -17.92 -21.74 -7.08
N SER A 47 -18.15 -22.98 -6.66
CA SER A 47 -19.43 -23.67 -6.82
C SER A 47 -19.81 -24.45 -5.56
N GLU A 48 -21.01 -25.02 -5.53
CA GLU A 48 -21.44 -25.92 -4.45
C GLU A 48 -20.65 -27.24 -4.42
N VAL A 49 -19.92 -27.57 -5.48
CA VAL A 49 -19.05 -28.76 -5.55
C VAL A 49 -17.65 -28.38 -5.11
N VAL A 50 -17.48 -28.11 -3.81
CA VAL A 50 -16.18 -27.73 -3.24
C VAL A 50 -15.16 -28.85 -3.46
N GLY A 51 -14.01 -28.49 -4.04
CA GLY A 51 -12.97 -29.45 -4.43
C GLY A 51 -13.21 -30.12 -5.78
N ALA A 52 -14.13 -29.61 -6.60
CA ALA A 52 -14.23 -30.01 -8.00
C ALA A 52 -12.88 -29.84 -8.71
N ALA A 53 -12.59 -30.74 -9.64
CA ALA A 53 -11.46 -30.63 -10.56
C ALA A 53 -11.98 -30.33 -11.97
N PRO A 54 -11.25 -29.56 -12.79
CA PRO A 54 -11.62 -29.36 -14.19
C PRO A 54 -11.70 -30.70 -14.92
N TRP A 55 -12.70 -30.89 -15.79
CA TRP A 55 -12.80 -32.08 -16.62
C TRP A 55 -12.27 -31.77 -18.03
N PRO A 56 -11.07 -32.26 -18.41
CA PRO A 56 -10.50 -31.96 -19.72
C PRO A 56 -11.38 -32.49 -20.84
N ALA A 57 -11.59 -31.67 -21.87
CA ALA A 57 -12.40 -31.98 -23.05
C ALA A 57 -13.81 -32.50 -22.74
N LYS A 58 -14.38 -32.15 -21.57
CA LYS A 58 -15.73 -32.55 -21.17
C LYS A 58 -16.50 -31.38 -20.57
N ARG A 59 -17.81 -31.38 -20.81
CA ARG A 59 -18.75 -30.53 -20.10
C ARG A 59 -19.07 -31.11 -18.73
N HIS A 60 -19.34 -30.23 -17.77
CA HIS A 60 -19.71 -30.60 -16.40
C HIS A 60 -21.10 -30.04 -16.09
N TRP A 61 -22.12 -30.84 -16.34
CA TRP A 61 -23.52 -30.43 -16.23
C TRP A 61 -23.89 -29.81 -14.87
N ASN A 62 -23.41 -30.41 -13.78
CA ASN A 62 -23.66 -29.89 -12.43
C ASN A 62 -23.04 -28.49 -12.26
N MET A 63 -21.82 -28.28 -12.77
CA MET A 63 -21.15 -26.99 -12.70
C MET A 63 -21.89 -25.93 -13.51
N GLU A 64 -22.20 -26.23 -14.78
CA GLU A 64 -22.92 -25.32 -15.67
C GLU A 64 -24.27 -24.91 -15.07
N SER A 65 -25.06 -25.86 -14.55
CA SER A 65 -26.35 -25.55 -13.91
C SER A 65 -26.23 -24.79 -12.58
N ILE A 66 -25.11 -24.92 -11.84
CA ILE A 66 -24.83 -24.08 -10.67
C ILE A 66 -24.55 -22.64 -11.10
N TYR A 67 -23.78 -22.43 -12.16
CA TYR A 67 -23.52 -21.11 -12.72
C TYR A 67 -24.80 -20.50 -13.29
N GLU A 68 -25.59 -21.25 -14.06
CA GLU A 68 -26.87 -20.79 -14.58
C GLU A 68 -27.81 -20.28 -13.46
N TYR A 69 -27.79 -20.88 -12.26
CA TYR A 69 -28.57 -20.38 -11.13
C TYR A 69 -28.25 -18.90 -10.81
N GLY A 70 -26.99 -18.50 -10.89
CA GLY A 70 -26.56 -17.12 -10.67
C GLY A 70 -27.24 -16.16 -11.63
N ALA A 71 -27.12 -16.39 -12.94
CA ALA A 71 -27.75 -15.54 -13.96
C ALA A 71 -29.29 -15.59 -13.93
N ARG A 72 -29.88 -16.77 -13.67
CA ARG A 72 -31.33 -17.01 -13.78
C ARG A 72 -32.13 -16.59 -12.56
N ALA A 73 -31.54 -16.63 -11.36
CA ALA A 73 -32.28 -16.44 -10.11
C ALA A 73 -31.49 -15.68 -9.06
N GLY A 74 -30.18 -15.92 -8.96
CA GLY A 74 -29.31 -15.29 -7.97
C GLY A 74 -29.21 -13.78 -8.18
N PHE A 75 -28.87 -13.35 -9.40
CA PHE A 75 -28.79 -11.96 -9.83
C PHE A 75 -30.07 -11.20 -9.48
N TRP A 76 -31.23 -11.68 -9.94
CA TRP A 76 -32.51 -10.99 -9.70
C TRP A 76 -32.88 -10.88 -8.22
N ARG A 77 -32.42 -11.80 -7.37
CA ARG A 77 -32.63 -11.70 -5.92
C ARG A 77 -31.74 -10.63 -5.29
N LEU A 78 -30.48 -10.55 -5.71
CA LEU A 78 -29.55 -9.51 -5.25
C LEU A 78 -29.98 -8.13 -5.79
N HIS A 79 -30.35 -8.05 -7.07
CA HIS A 79 -30.89 -6.86 -7.71
C HIS A 79 -32.03 -6.24 -6.91
N ARG A 80 -33.08 -7.01 -6.60
CA ARG A 80 -34.17 -6.53 -5.73
C ARG A 80 -33.68 -6.16 -4.33
N LEU A 81 -32.80 -6.97 -3.72
CA LEU A 81 -32.30 -6.68 -2.37
C LEU A 81 -31.63 -5.30 -2.27
N PHE A 82 -30.82 -4.92 -3.26
CA PHE A 82 -30.10 -3.66 -3.26
C PHE A 82 -30.95 -2.49 -3.76
N THR A 83 -31.75 -2.68 -4.80
CA THR A 83 -32.66 -1.64 -5.31
C THR A 83 -33.79 -1.30 -4.33
N ASP A 84 -34.39 -2.29 -3.67
CA ASP A 84 -35.37 -2.07 -2.60
C ASP A 84 -34.77 -1.32 -1.39
N ALA A 85 -33.45 -1.46 -1.18
CA ALA A 85 -32.72 -0.82 -0.09
C ALA A 85 -32.15 0.56 -0.44
N ASP A 86 -32.23 0.97 -1.72
CA ASP A 86 -31.57 2.17 -2.27
C ASP A 86 -30.07 2.23 -1.94
N ILE A 87 -29.40 1.07 -2.06
CA ILE A 87 -27.96 0.94 -1.85
C ILE A 87 -27.27 0.75 -3.20
N PRO A 88 -26.37 1.65 -3.60
CA PRO A 88 -25.63 1.50 -4.84
C PRO A 88 -24.60 0.36 -4.72
N VAL A 89 -24.30 -0.26 -5.85
CA VAL A 89 -23.28 -1.32 -5.94
C VAL A 89 -22.40 -1.09 -7.16
N THR A 90 -21.23 -1.75 -7.14
CA THR A 90 -20.40 -1.91 -8.32
C THR A 90 -20.49 -3.35 -8.80
N VAL A 91 -20.75 -3.53 -10.09
CA VAL A 91 -20.70 -4.82 -10.75
C VAL A 91 -19.29 -5.04 -11.27
N TYR A 92 -18.71 -6.18 -10.92
CA TYR A 92 -17.53 -6.72 -11.61
C TYR A 92 -18.02 -7.64 -12.72
N GLY A 93 -18.12 -7.09 -13.91
CA GLY A 93 -18.72 -7.76 -15.07
C GLY A 93 -17.69 -8.38 -15.98
N VAL A 94 -17.71 -9.71 -16.11
CA VAL A 94 -16.88 -10.43 -17.08
C VAL A 94 -17.44 -10.14 -18.47
N ALA A 95 -16.62 -9.63 -19.38
CA ALA A 95 -17.10 -9.07 -20.64
C ALA A 95 -17.94 -10.08 -21.46
N THR A 96 -17.48 -11.33 -21.54
CA THR A 96 -18.21 -12.41 -22.23
C THR A 96 -19.51 -12.81 -21.52
N ALA A 97 -19.59 -12.71 -20.20
CA ALA A 97 -20.82 -12.96 -19.43
C ALA A 97 -21.85 -11.85 -19.69
N LEU A 98 -21.42 -10.59 -19.67
CA LEU A 98 -22.28 -9.44 -19.99
C LEU A 98 -22.86 -9.54 -21.40
N LYS A 99 -22.03 -9.87 -22.39
CA LYS A 99 -22.46 -10.09 -23.79
C LYS A 99 -23.54 -11.16 -23.93
N ARG A 100 -23.55 -12.17 -23.05
CA ARG A 100 -24.54 -13.26 -23.05
C ARG A 100 -25.79 -12.94 -22.23
N SER A 101 -25.83 -11.79 -21.56
CA SER A 101 -26.83 -11.48 -20.52
C SER A 101 -27.46 -10.09 -20.70
N PRO A 102 -28.08 -9.79 -21.86
CA PRO A 102 -28.57 -8.45 -22.15
C PRO A 102 -29.65 -7.95 -21.18
N GLU A 103 -30.51 -8.83 -20.65
CA GLU A 103 -31.53 -8.44 -19.66
C GLU A 103 -30.90 -8.01 -18.33
N GLN A 104 -29.85 -8.70 -17.89
CA GLN A 104 -29.13 -8.36 -16.67
C GLN A 104 -28.35 -7.05 -16.85
N VAL A 105 -27.69 -6.86 -18.01
CA VAL A 105 -27.02 -5.59 -18.34
C VAL A 105 -28.01 -4.43 -18.33
N ALA A 106 -29.19 -4.58 -18.96
CA ALA A 106 -30.22 -3.55 -18.93
C ALA A 106 -30.64 -3.20 -17.49
N ALA A 107 -30.87 -4.21 -16.64
CA ALA A 107 -31.24 -4.00 -15.25
C ALA A 107 -30.14 -3.29 -14.43
N MET A 108 -28.86 -3.60 -14.68
CA MET A 108 -27.73 -2.91 -14.05
C MET A 108 -27.72 -1.42 -14.42
N LEU A 109 -27.87 -1.11 -15.71
CA LEU A 109 -27.89 0.26 -16.22
C LEU A 109 -29.11 1.06 -15.72
N GLU A 110 -30.30 0.45 -15.72
CA GLU A 110 -31.53 1.07 -15.18
C GLU A 110 -31.43 1.40 -13.69
N SER A 111 -30.57 0.69 -12.95
CA SER A 111 -30.36 0.88 -11.51
C SER A 111 -29.23 1.85 -11.18
N ASP A 112 -28.61 2.50 -12.18
CA ASP A 112 -27.41 3.33 -12.05
C ASP A 112 -26.25 2.63 -11.29
N TRP A 113 -26.16 1.30 -11.46
CA TRP A 113 -25.04 0.54 -10.93
C TRP A 113 -23.80 0.79 -11.79
N GLU A 114 -22.65 0.95 -11.14
CA GLU A 114 -21.39 0.96 -11.87
C GLU A 114 -21.14 -0.43 -12.47
N ILE A 115 -20.70 -0.51 -13.72
CA ILE A 115 -20.23 -1.76 -14.34
C ILE A 115 -18.73 -1.61 -14.62
N ALA A 116 -17.90 -2.15 -13.73
CA ALA A 116 -16.45 -2.24 -13.90
C ALA A 116 -16.07 -3.53 -14.62
N SER A 117 -14.91 -3.52 -15.29
CA SER A 117 -14.43 -4.68 -16.02
C SER A 117 -13.93 -5.75 -15.08
N HIS A 118 -14.42 -6.98 -15.27
CA HIS A 118 -13.90 -8.17 -14.63
C HIS A 118 -13.10 -9.07 -15.59
N GLY A 119 -12.39 -8.45 -16.54
CA GLY A 119 -11.65 -9.16 -17.59
C GLY A 119 -12.53 -9.68 -18.73
N LEU A 120 -11.90 -10.30 -19.73
CA LEU A 120 -12.59 -10.86 -20.89
C LEU A 120 -13.40 -12.09 -20.51
N LYS A 121 -12.75 -13.00 -19.77
CA LYS A 121 -13.28 -14.26 -19.27
C LYS A 121 -12.91 -14.44 -17.80
N TRP A 122 -13.69 -15.26 -17.11
CA TRP A 122 -13.41 -15.64 -15.74
C TRP A 122 -12.51 -16.88 -15.70
N ILE A 123 -11.22 -16.68 -15.97
CA ILE A 123 -10.20 -17.73 -16.03
C ILE A 123 -8.97 -17.33 -15.21
N GLU A 124 -7.97 -18.22 -15.16
CA GLU A 124 -6.69 -17.95 -14.48
C GLU A 124 -5.68 -17.36 -15.47
N TYR A 125 -5.18 -16.16 -15.15
CA TYR A 125 -4.22 -15.42 -15.99
C TYR A 125 -2.76 -15.61 -15.56
N LYS A 126 -2.47 -16.37 -14.49
CA LYS A 126 -1.13 -16.44 -13.86
C LYS A 126 0.03 -16.76 -14.82
N ASP A 127 -0.23 -17.53 -15.88
CA ASP A 127 0.76 -17.98 -16.87
C ASP A 127 0.65 -17.25 -18.22
N TYR A 128 -0.18 -16.20 -18.33
CA TYR A 128 -0.34 -15.46 -19.58
C TYR A 128 0.92 -14.64 -19.89
N SER A 129 1.26 -14.56 -21.18
CA SER A 129 2.24 -13.59 -21.65
C SER A 129 1.66 -12.17 -21.61
N PRO A 130 2.48 -11.13 -21.44
CA PRO A 130 2.01 -9.75 -21.48
C PRO A 130 1.22 -9.40 -22.74
N GLU A 131 1.60 -9.95 -23.89
CA GLU A 131 0.95 -9.70 -25.18
C GLU A 131 -0.44 -10.35 -25.25
N ALA A 132 -0.57 -11.60 -24.80
CA ALA A 132 -1.85 -12.31 -24.79
C ALA A 132 -2.83 -11.66 -23.80
N GLU A 133 -2.34 -11.30 -22.62
CA GLU A 133 -3.16 -10.61 -21.62
C GLU A 133 -3.58 -9.20 -22.07
N THR A 134 -2.69 -8.46 -22.74
CA THR A 134 -3.02 -7.16 -23.34
C THR A 134 -4.14 -7.31 -24.38
N ALA A 135 -4.09 -8.33 -25.23
CA ALA A 135 -5.14 -8.58 -26.21
C ALA A 135 -6.50 -8.84 -25.54
N ASP A 136 -6.51 -9.64 -24.48
CA ASP A 136 -7.72 -9.91 -23.69
C ASP A 136 -8.25 -8.65 -22.99
N ILE A 137 -7.38 -7.81 -22.43
CA ILE A 137 -7.77 -6.54 -21.80
C ILE A 137 -8.46 -5.64 -22.83
N MET A 138 -7.88 -5.51 -24.02
CA MET A 138 -8.42 -4.66 -25.09
C MET A 138 -9.75 -5.20 -25.63
N GLU A 139 -9.90 -6.51 -25.79
CA GLU A 139 -11.18 -7.10 -26.20
C GLU A 139 -12.25 -6.96 -25.10
N ALA A 140 -11.88 -7.11 -23.83
CA ALA A 140 -12.81 -6.90 -22.71
C ALA A 140 -13.36 -5.47 -22.73
N ILE A 141 -12.48 -4.47 -22.89
CA ILE A 141 -12.85 -3.06 -23.05
C ILE A 141 -13.85 -2.88 -24.19
N ALA A 142 -13.53 -3.43 -25.37
CA ALA A 142 -14.36 -3.26 -26.57
C ALA A 142 -15.75 -3.89 -26.40
N ILE A 143 -15.83 -5.07 -25.78
CA ILE A 143 -17.10 -5.72 -25.47
C ILE A 143 -17.89 -4.92 -24.44
N HIS A 144 -17.26 -4.44 -23.37
CA HIS A 144 -17.93 -3.59 -22.37
C HIS A 144 -18.54 -2.35 -23.01
N GLU A 145 -17.80 -1.65 -23.88
CA GLU A 145 -18.32 -0.49 -24.60
C GLU A 145 -19.49 -0.86 -25.50
N ALA A 146 -19.42 -2.00 -26.20
CA ALA A 146 -20.48 -2.47 -27.08
C ALA A 146 -21.77 -2.87 -26.34
N VAL A 147 -21.66 -3.47 -25.14
CA VAL A 147 -22.83 -4.00 -24.42
C VAL A 147 -23.43 -3.01 -23.41
N THR A 148 -22.62 -2.10 -22.87
CA THR A 148 -23.08 -1.10 -21.89
C THR A 148 -23.27 0.29 -22.49
N GLY A 149 -22.72 0.54 -23.69
CA GLY A 149 -22.70 1.86 -24.32
C GLY A 149 -21.58 2.78 -23.81
N SER A 150 -20.71 2.31 -22.90
CA SER A 150 -19.59 3.11 -22.39
C SER A 150 -18.37 2.25 -22.03
N ARG A 151 -17.18 2.85 -22.09
CA ARG A 151 -15.95 2.21 -21.65
C ARG A 151 -16.00 1.96 -20.13
N PRO A 152 -15.56 0.78 -19.64
CA PRO A 152 -15.47 0.54 -18.20
C PRO A 152 -14.36 1.40 -17.59
N ARG A 153 -14.62 1.98 -16.41
CA ARG A 153 -13.69 2.88 -15.71
C ARG A 153 -12.98 2.23 -14.53
N GLY A 154 -13.47 1.10 -14.05
CA GLY A 154 -12.78 0.24 -13.09
C GLY A 154 -12.28 -1.05 -13.72
N TRP A 155 -11.22 -1.63 -13.15
CA TRP A 155 -10.69 -2.94 -13.54
C TRP A 155 -10.42 -3.84 -12.34
N TYR A 156 -10.79 -5.11 -12.46
CA TYR A 156 -10.39 -6.19 -11.56
C TYR A 156 -10.29 -7.51 -12.34
N THR A 157 -9.17 -8.22 -12.32
CA THR A 157 -9.08 -9.57 -12.92
C THR A 157 -9.34 -10.67 -11.89
N GLY A 158 -8.95 -10.46 -10.64
CA GLY A 158 -9.02 -11.43 -9.55
C GLY A 158 -7.90 -12.47 -9.63
N ARG A 159 -8.04 -13.48 -10.49
CA ARG A 159 -6.98 -14.48 -10.73
C ARG A 159 -5.99 -13.95 -11.77
N CYS A 160 -5.38 -12.82 -11.44
CA CYS A 160 -4.52 -12.03 -12.29
C CYS A 160 -3.15 -12.68 -12.54
N SER A 161 -2.43 -12.19 -13.55
CA SER A 161 -1.00 -12.45 -13.71
C SER A 161 -0.18 -11.45 -12.88
N VAL A 162 1.14 -11.64 -12.82
CA VAL A 162 2.05 -10.64 -12.23
C VAL A 162 2.12 -9.35 -13.06
N ASN A 163 1.66 -9.36 -14.31
CA ASN A 163 1.71 -8.24 -15.24
C ASN A 163 0.43 -7.41 -15.25
N THR A 164 -0.69 -7.94 -14.75
CA THR A 164 -2.03 -7.37 -14.97
C THR A 164 -2.14 -5.90 -14.55
N VAL A 165 -1.72 -5.56 -13.34
CA VAL A 165 -1.83 -4.18 -12.81
C VAL A 165 -0.99 -3.22 -13.64
N ASP A 166 0.20 -3.65 -14.06
CA ASP A 166 1.12 -2.88 -14.90
C ASP A 166 0.54 -2.65 -16.30
N LEU A 167 0.03 -3.70 -16.94
CA LEU A 167 -0.60 -3.63 -18.25
C LEU A 167 -1.82 -2.69 -18.24
N VAL A 168 -2.70 -2.82 -17.24
CA VAL A 168 -3.89 -1.97 -17.11
C VAL A 168 -3.49 -0.51 -16.88
N THR A 169 -2.44 -0.28 -16.06
CA THR A 169 -1.88 1.06 -15.83
C THR A 169 -1.30 1.66 -17.11
N GLU A 170 -0.57 0.89 -17.91
CA GLU A 170 0.02 1.33 -19.18
C GLU A 170 -1.04 1.65 -20.25
N ILE A 171 -2.03 0.78 -20.41
CA ILE A 171 -3.16 0.94 -21.34
C ILE A 171 -3.95 2.21 -20.98
N GLY A 172 -4.18 2.44 -19.68
CA GLY A 172 -4.83 3.62 -19.16
C GLY A 172 -6.33 3.72 -19.46
N GLY A 173 -6.92 4.86 -19.12
CA GLY A 173 -8.36 5.09 -19.26
C GLY A 173 -9.22 4.43 -18.17
N PHE A 174 -8.59 4.00 -17.07
CA PHE A 174 -9.23 3.50 -15.87
C PHE A 174 -9.04 4.48 -14.71
N ASP A 175 -10.11 4.73 -13.97
CA ASP A 175 -10.11 5.59 -12.78
C ASP A 175 -9.59 4.82 -11.57
N TYR A 176 -9.70 3.49 -11.56
CA TYR A 176 -9.09 2.64 -10.54
C TYR A 176 -8.84 1.20 -11.02
N VAL A 177 -7.93 0.52 -10.31
CA VAL A 177 -7.66 -0.93 -10.39
C VAL A 177 -7.82 -1.55 -9.01
N SER A 178 -8.33 -2.78 -8.94
CA SER A 178 -8.64 -3.45 -7.66
C SER A 178 -7.97 -4.81 -7.45
N ASP A 179 -6.99 -5.19 -8.29
CA ASP A 179 -6.20 -6.42 -8.16
C ASP A 179 -5.14 -6.32 -7.02
N THR A 180 -5.59 -5.94 -5.83
CA THR A 180 -4.81 -5.97 -4.59
C THR A 180 -5.73 -6.15 -3.39
N TYR A 181 -5.15 -6.58 -2.27
CA TYR A 181 -5.83 -6.89 -1.03
C TYR A 181 -5.05 -6.33 0.18
N SER A 182 -4.27 -5.28 -0.04
CA SER A 182 -3.14 -4.92 0.83
C SER A 182 -3.33 -3.68 1.71
N ASP A 183 -4.52 -3.07 1.73
CA ASP A 183 -4.79 -1.87 2.54
C ASP A 183 -6.31 -1.69 2.75
N ASP A 184 -6.69 -0.88 3.74
CA ASP A 184 -8.07 -0.51 4.07
C ASP A 184 -8.48 0.84 3.44
N LEU A 185 -7.58 1.45 2.67
CA LEU A 185 -7.77 2.69 1.93
C LEU A 185 -7.27 2.58 0.48
N PRO A 186 -7.83 3.39 -0.44
CA PRO A 186 -7.23 3.57 -1.75
C PRO A 186 -5.81 4.16 -1.66
N TYR A 187 -4.95 3.85 -2.62
CA TYR A 187 -3.61 4.42 -2.72
C TYR A 187 -3.15 4.55 -4.17
N TRP A 188 -2.16 5.41 -4.42
CA TRP A 188 -1.61 5.58 -5.76
C TRP A 188 -0.48 4.59 -6.03
N TYR A 189 -0.62 3.83 -7.10
CA TYR A 189 0.42 3.00 -7.70
C TYR A 189 1.04 3.72 -8.88
N ARG A 190 2.34 3.52 -9.13
CA ARG A 190 3.03 4.15 -10.26
C ARG A 190 3.78 3.11 -11.06
N HIS A 191 3.51 3.08 -12.36
CA HIS A 191 4.19 2.21 -13.31
C HIS A 191 4.35 2.91 -14.66
N ALA A 192 5.48 2.69 -15.33
CA ALA A 192 5.82 3.30 -16.61
C ALA A 192 5.54 4.82 -16.71
N GLY A 193 5.71 5.55 -15.61
CA GLY A 193 5.49 6.99 -15.54
C GLY A 193 4.03 7.45 -15.39
N ARG A 194 3.07 6.53 -15.23
CA ARG A 194 1.65 6.79 -14.98
C ARG A 194 1.28 6.50 -13.53
N ASP A 195 0.44 7.35 -12.95
CA ASP A 195 -0.17 7.11 -11.64
C ASP A 195 -1.53 6.43 -11.87
N GLN A 196 -1.75 5.31 -11.19
CA GLN A 196 -2.99 4.54 -11.22
C GLN A 196 -3.54 4.48 -9.80
N LEU A 197 -4.78 4.91 -9.60
CA LEU A 197 -5.42 4.72 -8.32
C LEU A 197 -5.69 3.22 -8.14
N VAL A 198 -5.32 2.72 -6.98
CA VAL A 198 -5.61 1.38 -6.54
C VAL A 198 -6.66 1.46 -5.44
N ILE A 199 -7.75 0.72 -5.61
CA ILE A 199 -8.79 0.57 -4.57
C ILE A 199 -8.78 -0.90 -4.16
N PRO A 200 -8.17 -1.25 -3.00
CA PRO A 200 -8.08 -2.64 -2.57
C PRO A 200 -9.42 -3.34 -2.46
N TYR A 201 -9.42 -4.63 -2.75
CA TYR A 201 -10.58 -5.50 -2.65
C TYR A 201 -10.40 -6.51 -1.51
N THR A 202 -11.28 -7.51 -1.41
CA THR A 202 -11.33 -8.48 -0.31
C THR A 202 -11.51 -9.91 -0.81
N LEU A 203 -10.81 -10.85 -0.16
CA LEU A 203 -11.03 -12.30 -0.30
C LEU A 203 -11.60 -12.92 0.98
N ASP A 204 -11.81 -12.11 2.02
CA ASP A 204 -12.22 -12.49 3.37
C ASP A 204 -13.66 -12.07 3.67
N ALA A 205 -13.98 -10.77 3.56
CA ALA A 205 -15.34 -10.22 3.54
C ALA A 205 -16.02 -10.49 2.18
N ASN A 206 -16.00 -11.76 1.77
CA ASN A 206 -16.38 -12.20 0.43
C ASN A 206 -17.16 -13.52 0.52
N ASP A 207 -18.33 -13.59 -0.12
CA ASP A 207 -19.17 -14.79 -0.13
C ASP A 207 -18.53 -15.97 -0.90
N MET A 208 -17.45 -15.74 -1.67
CA MET A 208 -16.64 -16.81 -2.25
C MET A 208 -16.24 -17.84 -1.18
N ARG A 209 -16.12 -17.40 0.08
CA ARG A 209 -15.75 -18.25 1.20
C ARG A 209 -16.75 -19.37 1.43
N PHE A 210 -18.02 -19.24 1.07
CA PHE A 210 -18.97 -20.37 1.09
C PHE A 210 -18.58 -21.54 0.19
N ALA A 211 -17.69 -21.34 -0.78
CA ALA A 211 -17.23 -22.33 -1.75
C ALA A 211 -15.72 -22.63 -1.62
N THR A 212 -15.11 -22.32 -0.47
CA THR A 212 -13.68 -22.60 -0.19
C THR A 212 -13.51 -23.56 0.98
N PRO A 213 -12.37 -24.30 1.08
CA PRO A 213 -12.19 -25.32 2.11
C PRO A 213 -12.35 -24.86 3.58
N GLN A 214 -11.90 -23.65 3.92
CA GLN A 214 -12.06 -23.11 5.30
C GLN A 214 -13.49 -22.59 5.57
N GLY A 215 -14.24 -22.32 4.51
CA GLY A 215 -15.37 -21.44 4.34
C GLY A 215 -16.46 -21.28 5.41
N PHE A 216 -17.32 -20.30 5.18
CA PHE A 216 -18.54 -20.13 5.97
C PHE A 216 -19.50 -21.31 5.75
N ASN A 217 -19.86 -22.00 6.83
CA ASN A 217 -20.81 -23.10 6.82
C ASN A 217 -22.26 -22.63 6.71
N SER A 218 -22.56 -21.42 7.19
CA SER A 218 -23.91 -20.88 7.23
C SER A 218 -23.92 -19.36 7.09
N GLY A 219 -25.10 -18.82 6.78
CA GLY A 219 -25.30 -17.37 6.66
C GLY A 219 -24.91 -16.60 7.93
N ASP A 220 -25.10 -17.18 9.12
CA ASP A 220 -24.77 -16.52 10.38
C ASP A 220 -23.27 -16.21 10.48
N GLN A 221 -22.41 -17.12 10.02
CA GLN A 221 -20.97 -16.90 10.05
C GLN A 221 -20.55 -15.76 9.13
N PHE A 222 -21.13 -15.67 7.93
CA PHE A 222 -20.86 -14.55 7.04
C PHE A 222 -21.40 -13.24 7.61
N PHE A 223 -22.62 -13.22 8.14
CA PHE A 223 -23.17 -12.04 8.80
C PHE A 223 -22.28 -11.56 9.96
N THR A 224 -21.89 -12.46 10.86
CA THR A 224 -21.03 -12.12 12.00
C THR A 224 -19.68 -11.58 11.53
N TYR A 225 -19.07 -12.21 10.51
CA TYR A 225 -17.81 -11.72 9.96
C TYR A 225 -17.94 -10.29 9.41
N LEU A 226 -18.96 -10.04 8.58
CA LEU A 226 -19.22 -8.70 8.06
C LEU A 226 -19.49 -7.69 9.18
N LYS A 227 -20.27 -8.08 10.19
CA LYS A 227 -20.60 -7.24 11.34
C LYS A 227 -19.35 -6.85 12.13
N ASP A 228 -18.48 -7.82 12.44
CA ASP A 228 -17.26 -7.58 13.22
C ASP A 228 -16.26 -6.71 12.44
N SER A 229 -16.10 -6.96 11.13
CA SER A 229 -15.31 -6.10 10.24
C SER A 229 -15.86 -4.67 10.18
N PHE A 230 -17.18 -4.52 10.09
CA PHE A 230 -17.83 -3.20 10.11
C PHE A 230 -17.58 -2.49 11.45
N ASP A 231 -17.77 -3.17 12.57
CA ASP A 231 -17.65 -2.56 13.91
C ASP A 231 -16.24 -2.03 14.17
N GLU A 232 -15.21 -2.78 13.79
CA GLU A 232 -13.81 -2.36 13.96
C GLU A 232 -13.49 -1.14 13.11
N LEU A 233 -13.78 -1.19 11.80
CA LEU A 233 -13.54 -0.07 10.89
C LEU A 233 -14.38 1.16 11.26
N TYR A 234 -15.60 0.95 11.74
CA TYR A 234 -16.46 2.01 12.22
C TYR A 234 -15.89 2.66 13.50
N LEU A 235 -15.39 1.87 14.46
CA LEU A 235 -14.72 2.37 15.65
C LEU A 235 -13.50 3.22 15.29
N GLU A 236 -12.62 2.72 14.41
CA GLU A 236 -11.47 3.50 13.93
C GLU A 236 -11.88 4.82 13.26
N GLY A 237 -12.95 4.79 12.46
CA GLY A 237 -13.52 5.97 11.84
C GLY A 237 -14.08 6.98 12.84
N ARG A 238 -14.72 6.49 13.90
CA ARG A 238 -15.20 7.31 15.02
C ARG A 238 -14.04 7.95 15.80
N GLU A 239 -12.87 7.31 15.82
CA GLU A 239 -11.62 7.83 16.40
C GLU A 239 -10.83 8.75 15.44
N GLY A 240 -11.39 9.08 14.27
CA GLY A 240 -10.79 10.02 13.32
C GLY A 240 -9.87 9.36 12.29
N ARG A 241 -9.97 8.05 12.09
CA ARG A 241 -9.23 7.30 11.07
C ARG A 241 -10.18 6.51 10.16
N PRO A 242 -11.12 7.17 9.46
CA PRO A 242 -12.11 6.47 8.64
C PRO A 242 -11.45 5.63 7.53
N LYS A 243 -12.11 4.51 7.20
CA LYS A 243 -11.65 3.49 6.23
C LYS A 243 -12.79 3.08 5.29
N MET A 244 -12.46 2.24 4.30
CA MET A 244 -13.48 1.58 3.48
C MET A 244 -13.60 0.09 3.83
N MET A 245 -14.81 -0.43 3.69
CA MET A 245 -15.12 -1.86 3.81
C MET A 245 -15.62 -2.39 2.47
N ASN A 246 -14.93 -3.40 1.95
CA ASN A 246 -15.33 -4.11 0.74
C ASN A 246 -16.21 -5.31 1.09
N ILE A 247 -17.22 -5.60 0.27
CA ILE A 247 -18.04 -6.80 0.41
C ILE A 247 -18.22 -7.46 -0.95
N GLY A 248 -17.55 -8.60 -1.13
CA GLY A 248 -17.62 -9.39 -2.37
C GLY A 248 -18.80 -10.34 -2.40
N LEU A 249 -19.59 -10.29 -3.47
CA LEU A 249 -20.77 -11.12 -3.67
C LEU A 249 -20.74 -11.78 -5.04
N HIS A 250 -21.19 -13.03 -5.15
CA HIS A 250 -21.33 -13.74 -6.41
C HIS A 250 -22.78 -14.16 -6.61
N CYS A 251 -23.32 -13.96 -7.82
CA CYS A 251 -24.73 -14.23 -8.11
C CYS A 251 -25.13 -15.68 -7.78
N ARG A 252 -24.30 -16.65 -8.18
CA ARG A 252 -24.52 -18.09 -7.89
C ARG A 252 -24.37 -18.48 -6.41
N LEU A 253 -23.71 -17.67 -5.58
CA LEU A 253 -23.45 -17.92 -4.16
C LEU A 253 -24.41 -17.12 -3.26
N ALA A 254 -24.15 -15.83 -3.01
CA ALA A 254 -24.99 -14.97 -2.17
C ALA A 254 -26.45 -14.90 -2.65
N GLY A 255 -26.69 -15.08 -3.95
CA GLY A 255 -28.02 -15.18 -4.50
C GLY A 255 -28.81 -16.43 -4.07
N ARG A 256 -28.21 -17.41 -3.40
CA ARG A 256 -28.93 -18.55 -2.81
C ARG A 256 -29.77 -18.09 -1.61
N PRO A 257 -31.01 -18.59 -1.41
CA PRO A 257 -31.92 -18.03 -0.40
C PRO A 257 -31.35 -18.05 1.03
N GLY A 258 -30.66 -19.13 1.40
CA GLY A 258 -30.05 -19.26 2.73
C GLY A 258 -28.92 -18.27 2.99
N ARG A 259 -28.15 -17.90 1.96
CA ARG A 259 -27.04 -16.95 2.05
C ARG A 259 -27.52 -15.50 1.93
N ALA A 260 -28.48 -15.24 1.05
CA ALA A 260 -29.09 -13.91 0.87
C ALA A 260 -29.70 -13.35 2.18
N ARG A 261 -30.17 -14.22 3.07
CA ARG A 261 -30.71 -13.80 4.37
C ARG A 261 -29.65 -13.15 5.28
N ALA A 262 -28.41 -13.60 5.21
CA ALA A 262 -27.30 -13.01 5.95
C ALA A 262 -26.98 -11.60 5.44
N LEU A 263 -26.94 -11.43 4.13
CA LEU A 263 -26.71 -10.13 3.49
C LEU A 263 -27.79 -9.12 3.85
N ARG A 264 -29.08 -9.52 3.85
CA ARG A 264 -30.18 -8.65 4.30
C ARG A 264 -29.97 -8.17 5.74
N ARG A 265 -29.61 -9.08 6.65
CA ARG A 265 -29.34 -8.73 8.05
C ARG A 265 -28.16 -7.77 8.19
N PHE A 266 -27.11 -7.94 7.39
CA PHE A 266 -25.97 -7.03 7.41
C PHE A 266 -26.35 -5.65 6.87
N ILE A 267 -27.12 -5.57 5.79
CA ILE A 267 -27.65 -4.30 5.27
C ILE A 267 -28.48 -3.58 6.34
N ASP A 268 -29.41 -4.28 6.99
CA ASP A 268 -30.22 -3.72 8.08
C ASP A 268 -29.34 -3.22 9.24
N TYR A 269 -28.28 -3.97 9.58
CA TYR A 269 -27.33 -3.60 10.62
C TYR A 269 -26.53 -2.34 10.26
N ALA A 270 -25.88 -2.30 9.09
CA ALA A 270 -25.09 -1.16 8.66
C ALA A 270 -25.93 0.11 8.56
N ARG A 271 -27.17 0.02 8.06
CA ARG A 271 -28.12 1.16 8.01
C ARG A 271 -28.60 1.65 9.37
N SER A 272 -28.46 0.85 10.42
CA SER A 272 -28.82 1.27 11.79
C SER A 272 -27.79 2.20 12.44
N HIS A 273 -26.64 2.43 11.79
CA HIS A 273 -25.58 3.32 12.26
C HIS A 273 -25.60 4.66 11.52
N ASP A 274 -25.26 5.75 12.19
CA ASP A 274 -25.05 7.06 11.57
C ASP A 274 -23.68 7.13 10.88
N ARG A 275 -23.51 8.09 9.96
CA ARG A 275 -22.22 8.37 9.30
C ARG A 275 -21.66 7.16 8.54
N VAL A 276 -22.52 6.41 7.85
CA VAL A 276 -22.13 5.35 6.92
C VAL A 276 -22.34 5.83 5.49
N TRP A 277 -21.28 5.81 4.68
CA TRP A 277 -21.39 6.12 3.25
C TRP A 277 -21.47 4.83 2.44
N PHE A 278 -22.62 4.54 1.83
CA PHE A 278 -22.76 3.46 0.85
C PHE A 278 -22.36 3.98 -0.53
N ALA A 279 -21.34 3.39 -1.14
CA ALA A 279 -20.70 3.94 -2.33
C ALA A 279 -20.52 2.90 -3.46
N ARG A 280 -20.55 3.37 -4.71
CA ARG A 280 -19.91 2.66 -5.82
C ARG A 280 -18.40 2.87 -5.73
N ARG A 281 -17.60 1.96 -6.27
CA ARG A 281 -16.14 2.09 -6.33
C ARG A 281 -15.73 3.32 -7.14
N ILE A 282 -16.44 3.64 -8.22
CA ILE A 282 -16.18 4.86 -9.00
C ILE A 282 -16.35 6.14 -8.18
N ASP A 283 -17.28 6.17 -7.22
CA ASP A 283 -17.49 7.33 -6.36
C ASP A 283 -16.34 7.46 -5.35
N ILE A 284 -15.84 6.35 -4.80
CA ILE A 284 -14.61 6.31 -3.99
C ILE A 284 -13.41 6.77 -4.82
N ALA A 285 -13.28 6.33 -6.08
CA ALA A 285 -12.19 6.70 -6.96
C ALA A 285 -12.14 8.21 -7.21
N ARG A 286 -13.30 8.80 -7.52
CA ARG A 286 -13.46 10.25 -7.73
C ARG A 286 -13.13 11.03 -6.47
N HIS A 287 -13.72 10.62 -5.34
CA HIS A 287 -13.44 11.22 -4.04
C HIS A 287 -11.94 11.24 -3.72
N TRP A 288 -11.29 10.08 -3.85
CA TRP A 288 -9.87 9.96 -3.54
C TRP A 288 -9.00 10.79 -4.47
N THR A 289 -9.35 10.85 -5.75
CA THR A 289 -8.61 11.67 -6.73
C THR A 289 -8.71 13.16 -6.43
N GLU A 290 -9.87 13.62 -5.95
CA GLU A 290 -10.09 15.01 -5.59
C GLU A 290 -9.41 15.39 -4.25
N ARG A 291 -9.53 14.53 -3.22
CA ARG A 291 -9.03 14.82 -1.87
C ARG A 291 -7.56 14.47 -1.66
N HIS A 292 -7.10 13.43 -2.35
CA HIS A 292 -5.75 12.87 -2.22
C HIS A 292 -5.13 12.67 -3.61
N PRO A 293 -4.91 13.73 -4.40
CA PRO A 293 -4.28 13.61 -5.70
C PRO A 293 -2.88 12.97 -5.59
N PRO A 294 -2.37 12.33 -6.66
CA PRO A 294 -1.08 11.66 -6.61
C PRO A 294 0.03 12.64 -6.25
N ALA A 295 0.63 12.44 -5.07
CA ALA A 295 1.72 13.26 -4.58
C ALA A 295 3.06 12.69 -5.06
N ARG A 296 3.84 13.51 -5.77
CA ARG A 296 5.21 13.14 -6.15
C ARG A 296 6.11 13.24 -4.92
N ARG A 297 6.62 12.11 -4.43
CA ARG A 297 7.77 12.13 -3.53
C ARG A 297 8.97 12.70 -4.30
N ALA A 298 9.58 13.74 -3.74
CA ALA A 298 10.73 14.39 -4.38
C ALA A 298 11.94 13.45 -4.51
N LEU A 299 12.06 12.48 -3.60
CA LEU A 299 13.14 11.50 -3.56
C LEU A 299 12.57 10.11 -3.26
N VAL A 300 12.93 9.15 -4.11
CA VAL A 300 12.60 7.72 -3.98
C VAL A 300 13.90 6.94 -4.07
N PRO A 301 14.69 6.85 -2.97
CA PRO A 301 16.01 6.23 -2.93
C PRO A 301 16.14 4.92 -3.71
N SER A 302 15.18 4.01 -3.63
CA SER A 302 15.26 2.70 -4.29
C SER A 302 15.06 2.76 -5.81
N GLN A 303 14.64 3.90 -6.36
CA GLN A 303 14.44 4.13 -7.80
C GLN A 303 15.46 5.12 -8.38
N MET A 304 16.45 5.54 -7.60
CA MET A 304 17.48 6.47 -8.06
C MET A 304 18.59 5.74 -8.82
N GLU A 305 19.09 6.37 -9.89
CA GLU A 305 20.34 5.97 -10.52
C GLU A 305 21.51 6.11 -9.54
N ARG A 306 22.50 5.21 -9.64
CA ARG A 306 23.63 5.10 -8.69
C ARG A 306 24.31 6.45 -8.42
N ASP A 307 24.67 7.19 -9.46
CA ASP A 307 25.39 8.47 -9.31
C ASP A 307 24.52 9.54 -8.64
N ALA A 308 23.22 9.57 -8.93
CA ALA A 308 22.28 10.48 -8.28
C ALA A 308 22.10 10.11 -6.80
N PHE A 309 22.00 8.81 -6.49
CA PHE A 309 21.90 8.31 -5.13
C PHE A 309 23.14 8.69 -4.31
N LEU A 310 24.34 8.42 -4.83
CA LEU A 310 25.59 8.74 -4.15
C LEU A 310 25.81 10.24 -3.98
N LYS A 311 25.46 11.05 -4.99
CA LYS A 311 25.49 12.51 -4.88
C LYS A 311 24.57 13.01 -3.76
N ARG A 312 23.43 12.36 -3.57
CA ARG A 312 22.42 12.78 -2.58
C ARG A 312 22.68 12.25 -1.18
N PHE A 313 23.10 10.99 -1.04
CA PHE A 313 23.19 10.27 0.23
C PHE A 313 24.61 9.85 0.63
N GLY A 314 25.60 9.99 -0.25
CA GLY A 314 27.00 9.65 0.04
C GLY A 314 27.63 10.48 1.16
N GLY A 315 27.09 11.67 1.44
CA GLY A 315 27.50 12.52 2.56
C GLY A 315 26.75 12.27 3.87
N VAL A 316 25.81 11.32 3.94
CA VAL A 316 25.03 11.06 5.17
C VAL A 316 25.96 10.67 6.32
N PHE A 317 26.92 9.78 6.04
CA PHE A 317 28.06 9.54 6.91
C PHE A 317 29.24 10.40 6.43
N GLU A 318 29.78 11.23 7.33
CA GLU A 318 30.74 12.27 6.97
C GLU A 318 31.98 11.69 6.25
N HIS A 319 32.29 12.25 5.08
CA HIS A 319 33.39 11.83 4.20
C HIS A 319 33.53 10.30 4.02
N SER A 320 32.42 9.57 4.12
CA SER A 320 32.39 8.09 4.13
C SER A 320 31.40 7.55 3.08
N PRO A 321 31.55 7.90 1.79
CA PRO A 321 30.59 7.54 0.75
C PRO A 321 30.47 6.02 0.54
N PHE A 322 31.50 5.24 0.90
CA PHE A 322 31.50 3.79 0.80
C PHE A 322 30.31 3.12 1.51
N ILE A 323 29.75 3.76 2.56
CA ILE A 323 28.57 3.26 3.27
C ILE A 323 27.34 3.32 2.36
N ALA A 324 27.16 4.44 1.65
CA ALA A 324 26.08 4.60 0.68
C ALA A 324 26.30 3.74 -0.56
N GLU A 325 27.55 3.61 -1.03
CA GLU A 325 27.91 2.71 -2.14
C GLU A 325 27.53 1.27 -1.82
N ARG A 326 27.97 0.75 -0.66
CA ARG A 326 27.63 -0.61 -0.23
C ARG A 326 26.14 -0.79 -0.02
N ALA A 327 25.42 0.21 0.49
CA ALA A 327 23.97 0.10 0.69
C ALA A 327 23.22 0.06 -0.64
N PHE A 328 23.69 0.81 -1.64
CA PHE A 328 23.13 0.78 -3.00
C PHE A 328 23.44 -0.53 -3.73
N GLU A 329 24.65 -1.06 -3.57
CA GLU A 329 25.12 -2.31 -4.20
C GLU A 329 24.55 -3.59 -3.56
N ASP A 330 24.04 -3.50 -2.32
CA ASP A 330 23.36 -4.58 -1.62
C ASP A 330 21.91 -4.73 -2.14
N GLU A 331 20.91 -4.25 -1.39
CA GLU A 331 19.52 -4.25 -1.83
C GLU A 331 18.79 -3.02 -1.27
N LEU A 332 18.31 -2.14 -2.17
CA LEU A 332 17.36 -1.09 -1.83
C LEU A 332 16.01 -1.39 -2.48
N GLY A 333 14.97 -1.44 -1.67
CA GLY A 333 13.59 -1.58 -2.12
C GLY A 333 12.68 -0.50 -1.55
N PRO A 334 11.37 -0.55 -1.84
CA PRO A 334 10.41 0.46 -1.40
C PRO A 334 10.35 0.69 0.12
N VAL A 335 10.83 -0.27 0.92
CA VAL A 335 10.95 -0.11 2.39
C VAL A 335 12.01 0.91 2.78
N ASN A 336 13.00 1.14 1.91
CA ASN A 336 14.10 2.09 2.10
C ASN A 336 13.77 3.52 1.65
N ASP A 337 12.60 3.75 1.04
CA ASP A 337 12.18 5.10 0.61
C ASP A 337 11.65 5.99 1.75
N THR A 338 12.06 5.68 2.97
CA THR A 338 11.77 6.45 4.17
C THR A 338 13.09 6.74 4.88
N ALA A 339 13.13 7.82 5.67
CA ALA A 339 14.31 8.11 6.48
C ALA A 339 14.70 6.95 7.40
N ALA A 340 13.71 6.20 7.90
CA ALA A 340 13.94 5.00 8.72
C ALA A 340 14.54 3.84 7.92
N GLY A 341 13.97 3.54 6.76
CA GLY A 341 14.42 2.42 5.95
C GLY A 341 15.80 2.66 5.34
N LEU A 342 16.08 3.88 4.86
CA LEU A 342 17.42 4.22 4.37
C LEU A 342 18.44 4.27 5.50
N HIS A 343 18.06 4.76 6.69
CA HIS A 343 18.92 4.72 7.87
C HIS A 343 19.29 3.29 8.25
N ALA A 344 18.33 2.36 8.23
CA ALA A 344 18.58 0.95 8.50
C ALA A 344 19.58 0.35 7.49
N ALA A 345 19.42 0.64 6.19
CA ALA A 345 20.33 0.16 5.15
C ALA A 345 21.76 0.70 5.35
N LEU A 346 21.92 2.01 5.57
CA LEU A 346 23.25 2.61 5.76
C LEU A 346 23.90 2.15 7.08
N THR A 347 23.14 2.05 8.17
CA THR A 347 23.67 1.59 9.46
C THR A 347 24.06 0.12 9.44
N TYR A 348 23.36 -0.72 8.69
CA TYR A 348 23.78 -2.10 8.45
C TYR A 348 25.18 -2.15 7.84
N GLN A 349 25.44 -1.35 6.80
CA GLN A 349 26.77 -1.29 6.16
C GLN A 349 27.84 -0.72 7.10
N PHE A 350 27.51 0.33 7.86
CA PHE A 350 28.43 0.89 8.86
C PHE A 350 28.81 -0.13 9.95
N ARG A 351 27.83 -0.88 10.48
CA ARG A 351 28.06 -1.88 11.53
C ARG A 351 28.83 -3.10 11.03
N ARG A 352 28.70 -3.44 9.74
CA ARG A 352 29.44 -4.53 9.09
C ARG A 352 30.82 -4.14 8.58
N ALA A 353 31.12 -2.85 8.51
CA ALA A 353 32.43 -2.35 8.15
C ALA A 353 33.50 -2.81 9.16
N THR A 354 34.75 -2.91 8.72
CA THR A 354 35.84 -3.35 9.60
C THR A 354 36.08 -2.35 10.74
N PRO A 355 36.73 -2.74 11.85
CA PRO A 355 37.08 -1.80 12.92
C PRO A 355 37.84 -0.57 12.41
N GLU A 356 38.72 -0.74 11.42
CA GLU A 356 39.50 0.33 10.79
C GLU A 356 38.61 1.27 9.97
N GLU A 357 37.69 0.74 9.18
CA GLU A 357 36.73 1.53 8.41
C GLU A 357 35.81 2.33 9.34
N ARG A 358 35.29 1.70 10.40
CA ARG A 358 34.46 2.37 11.40
C ARG A 358 35.23 3.47 12.13
N LEU A 359 36.48 3.21 12.53
CA LEU A 359 37.35 4.23 13.10
C LEU A 359 37.63 5.37 12.11
N GLY A 360 37.78 5.06 10.82
CA GLY A 360 37.89 6.03 9.74
C GLY A 360 36.68 6.95 9.67
N VAL A 361 35.47 6.41 9.76
CA VAL A 361 34.21 7.18 9.82
C VAL A 361 34.19 8.09 11.05
N LEU A 362 34.57 7.60 12.24
CA LEU A 362 34.63 8.43 13.45
C LEU A 362 35.64 9.58 13.28
N ASN A 363 36.80 9.31 12.70
CA ASN A 363 37.84 10.32 12.47
C ASN A 363 37.49 11.34 11.38
N ALA A 364 36.65 10.95 10.42
CA ALA A 364 36.13 11.83 9.38
C ALA A 364 35.11 12.84 9.92
N HIS A 365 34.49 12.58 11.08
CA HIS A 365 33.59 13.54 11.69
C HIS A 365 34.36 14.77 12.18
N PRO A 366 33.90 16.00 11.90
CA PRO A 366 34.60 17.17 12.36
C PRO A 366 34.42 17.28 13.87
N ASP A 367 35.50 17.62 14.58
CA ASP A 367 35.45 17.87 16.02
C ASP A 367 34.55 19.07 16.34
N LEU A 368 34.03 19.10 17.56
CA LEU A 368 33.12 20.17 17.99
C LEU A 368 33.82 21.54 17.93
N ALA A 369 35.12 21.60 18.23
CA ALA A 369 35.96 22.80 18.17
C ALA A 369 36.20 23.28 16.72
N GLY A 370 36.46 22.38 15.77
CA GLY A 370 36.57 22.72 14.34
C GLY A 370 35.23 23.17 13.75
N LYS A 371 34.10 22.60 14.20
CA LYS A 371 32.75 23.09 13.86
C LYS A 371 32.50 24.51 14.36
N LEU A 372 32.91 24.81 15.60
CA LEU A 372 32.84 26.15 16.21
C LEU A 372 33.71 27.19 15.47
N ALA A 373 34.84 26.78 14.90
CA ALA A 373 35.71 27.64 14.09
C ALA A 373 35.17 27.82 12.65
N ALA A 374 34.56 26.76 12.09
CA ALA A 374 33.96 26.76 10.76
C ALA A 374 32.65 27.54 10.68
N ALA A 375 31.93 27.76 11.80
CA ALA A 375 30.71 28.58 11.84
C ALA A 375 30.84 29.98 11.21
N LYS A 376 32.06 30.51 11.08
CA LYS A 376 32.36 31.75 10.32
C LYS A 376 32.45 31.58 8.79
N ARG A 377 32.33 30.37 8.24
CA ARG A 377 32.62 29.99 6.84
C ARG A 377 31.65 28.97 6.20
N LEU A 378 30.52 28.64 6.81
CA LEU A 378 29.75 27.43 6.45
C LEU A 378 28.81 27.54 5.21
N THR A 379 28.63 26.38 4.57
CA THR A 379 27.53 26.03 3.65
C THR A 379 26.22 25.76 4.42
N ALA A 380 25.07 25.81 3.73
CA ALA A 380 23.73 25.86 4.34
C ALA A 380 23.39 24.68 5.29
N ASP A 381 23.84 23.45 5.00
CA ASP A 381 23.39 22.24 5.71
C ASP A 381 24.00 22.08 7.11
N SER A 382 25.24 22.54 7.33
CA SER A 382 25.91 22.46 8.63
C SER A 382 25.53 23.61 9.59
N ALA A 383 25.01 24.73 9.07
CA ALA A 383 24.60 25.88 9.87
C ALA A 383 23.28 25.62 10.63
N SER A 384 22.36 24.86 10.05
CA SER A 384 21.05 24.59 10.65
C SER A 384 21.10 23.60 11.83
N GLU A 385 22.04 22.66 11.86
CA GLU A 385 22.17 21.69 12.97
C GLU A 385 22.69 22.34 14.26
N GLN A 386 23.46 23.43 14.16
CA GLN A 386 24.22 24.00 15.29
C GLN A 386 23.53 25.18 15.98
N ALA A 387 22.72 25.95 15.24
CA ALA A 387 22.00 27.11 15.77
C ALA A 387 21.06 26.75 16.94
N GLY A 388 20.52 25.52 16.97
CA GLY A 388 19.61 25.07 18.02
C GLY A 388 20.27 24.80 19.38
N ALA A 389 21.59 24.57 19.42
CA ALA A 389 22.30 24.20 20.66
C ALA A 389 23.04 25.38 21.34
N GLY A 390 23.04 26.56 20.73
CA GLY A 390 23.72 27.77 21.24
C GLY A 390 25.25 27.69 21.20
N LEU A 391 25.80 26.85 20.33
CA LEU A 391 27.25 26.67 20.15
C LEU A 391 27.88 27.85 19.38
N ASP A 392 27.09 28.58 18.61
CA ASP A 392 27.49 29.81 17.91
C ASP A 392 27.77 30.99 18.87
N ALA A 393 27.27 30.93 20.11
CA ALA A 393 27.37 31.97 21.13
C ALA A 393 28.19 31.56 22.37
N LEU A 394 29.27 30.77 22.20
CA LEU A 394 30.18 30.43 23.30
C LEU A 394 31.08 31.60 23.71
N THR A 395 31.21 31.80 25.02
CA THR A 395 32.22 32.68 25.62
C THR A 395 33.63 32.14 25.37
N ASP A 396 34.65 33.00 25.50
CA ASP A 396 36.05 32.58 25.32
C ASP A 396 36.46 31.48 26.31
N THR A 397 35.95 31.54 27.54
CA THR A 397 36.18 30.52 28.57
C THR A 397 35.54 29.18 28.21
N GLU A 398 34.28 29.19 27.73
CA GLU A 398 33.61 27.97 27.27
C GLU A 398 34.33 27.37 26.06
N ARG A 399 34.77 28.21 25.11
CA ARG A 399 35.52 27.77 23.93
C ARG A 399 36.84 27.11 24.32
N ALA A 400 37.60 27.72 25.23
CA ALA A 400 38.84 27.13 25.76
C ALA A 400 38.58 25.76 26.42
N ARG A 401 37.51 25.65 27.22
CA ARG A 401 37.12 24.40 27.87
C ARG A 401 36.75 23.31 26.87
N PHE A 402 35.96 23.64 25.84
CA PHE A 402 35.62 22.68 24.77
C PHE A 402 36.85 22.25 23.96
N THR A 403 37.81 23.14 23.72
CA THR A 403 39.07 22.80 23.03
C THR A 403 39.90 21.83 23.88
N GLU A 404 40.14 22.16 25.15
CA GLU A 404 40.90 21.31 26.09
C GLU A 404 40.30 19.89 26.17
N LEU A 405 38.98 19.80 26.35
CA LEU A 405 38.29 18.52 26.44
C LEU A 405 38.36 17.73 25.13
N ASN A 406 38.26 18.38 23.95
CA ASN A 406 38.42 17.71 22.65
C ASN A 406 39.83 17.16 22.44
N GLU A 407 40.87 17.93 22.80
CA GLU A 407 42.26 17.48 22.69
C GLU A 407 42.51 16.27 23.59
N ALA A 408 42.11 16.35 24.86
CA ALA A 408 42.24 15.24 25.81
C ALA A 408 41.47 13.99 25.36
N TYR A 409 40.26 14.18 24.80
CA TYR A 409 39.45 13.07 24.29
C TYR A 409 40.08 12.40 23.08
N LYS A 410 40.60 13.18 22.13
CA LYS A 410 41.24 12.66 20.94
C LYS A 410 42.54 11.94 21.28
N GLU A 411 43.33 12.46 22.21
CA GLU A 411 44.53 11.80 22.73
C GLU A 411 44.19 10.46 23.39
N LYS A 412 43.13 10.42 24.22
CA LYS A 412 42.73 9.21 24.95
C LYS A 412 42.14 8.12 24.04
N PHE A 413 41.25 8.48 23.12
CA PHE A 413 40.43 7.50 22.39
C PHE A 413 40.85 7.30 20.94
N GLY A 414 41.59 8.25 20.36
CA GLY A 414 42.07 8.21 18.97
C GLY A 414 41.03 8.62 17.92
N PHE A 415 39.93 9.27 18.33
CA PHE A 415 38.90 9.85 17.49
C PHE A 415 38.24 11.06 18.20
N PRO A 416 37.60 12.00 17.48
CA PRO A 416 37.00 13.19 18.08
C PRO A 416 35.74 12.87 18.91
N PHE A 417 35.36 13.77 19.81
CA PHE A 417 34.09 13.65 20.53
C PHE A 417 32.92 13.92 19.58
N ILE A 418 32.04 12.92 19.46
CA ILE A 418 30.87 12.97 18.59
C ILE A 418 29.60 12.92 19.43
N ILE A 419 28.69 13.84 19.16
CA ILE A 419 27.35 13.88 19.76
C ILE A 419 26.34 14.49 18.77
N ALA A 420 25.14 13.94 18.72
CA ALA A 420 24.03 14.52 17.97
C ALA A 420 23.48 15.73 18.75
N VAL A 421 23.66 16.94 18.21
CA VAL A 421 23.37 18.20 18.93
C VAL A 421 21.89 18.61 18.93
N LYS A 422 21.05 18.03 18.06
CA LYS A 422 19.63 18.41 17.94
C LYS A 422 18.89 18.14 19.26
N GLY A 423 18.34 19.20 19.84
CA GLY A 423 17.60 19.16 21.11
C GLY A 423 18.45 19.20 22.38
N LEU A 424 19.77 19.40 22.27
CA LEU A 424 20.68 19.55 23.40
C LEU A 424 21.10 21.01 23.59
N THR A 425 21.31 21.41 24.84
CA THR A 425 21.95 22.68 25.18
C THR A 425 23.47 22.53 25.29
N LYS A 426 24.21 23.64 25.23
CA LYS A 426 25.66 23.63 25.51
C LYS A 426 26.03 23.00 26.86
N ALA A 427 25.18 23.14 27.88
CA ALA A 427 25.39 22.54 29.19
C ALA A 427 25.25 21.01 29.14
N ASP A 428 24.25 20.49 28.41
CA ASP A 428 24.06 19.04 28.21
C ASP A 428 25.24 18.43 27.45
N ILE A 429 25.76 19.14 26.45
CA ILE A 429 26.93 18.71 25.68
C ILE A 429 28.17 18.67 26.57
N LEU A 430 28.42 19.72 27.35
CA LEU A 430 29.57 19.77 28.27
C LEU A 430 29.49 18.66 29.33
N SER A 431 28.32 18.45 29.94
CA SER A 431 28.10 17.38 30.91
C SER A 431 28.32 15.99 30.27
N SER A 432 27.83 15.78 29.06
CA SER A 432 28.08 14.52 28.31
C SER A 432 29.57 14.32 28.06
N PHE A 433 30.30 15.39 27.76
CA PHE A 433 31.74 15.37 27.54
C PHE A 433 32.51 14.95 28.79
N GLU A 434 32.20 15.58 29.93
CA GLU A 434 32.86 15.33 31.22
C GLU A 434 32.55 13.94 31.79
N ILE A 435 31.38 13.38 31.48
CA ILE A 435 31.07 11.99 31.83
C ILE A 435 31.84 11.03 30.92
N ARG A 436 31.77 11.25 29.59
CA ARG A 436 32.30 10.31 28.59
C ARG A 436 33.83 10.27 28.53
N ILE A 437 34.52 11.36 28.92
CA ILE A 437 35.99 11.32 29.05
C ILE A 437 36.44 10.29 30.10
N GLY A 438 35.58 9.91 31.05
CA GLY A 438 35.84 8.88 32.05
C GLY A 438 35.78 7.44 31.52
N ASN A 439 35.19 7.21 30.33
CA ASN A 439 34.99 5.88 29.77
C ASN A 439 36.30 5.18 29.38
N ASP A 440 36.25 3.86 29.22
CA ASP A 440 37.26 3.12 28.46
C ASP A 440 37.03 3.28 26.94
N ARG A 441 38.04 2.88 26.14
CA ARG A 441 38.03 3.10 24.70
C ARG A 441 36.95 2.29 23.96
N GLU A 442 36.60 1.10 24.44
CA GLU A 442 35.62 0.23 23.78
C GLU A 442 34.18 0.73 24.00
N ALA A 443 33.87 1.09 25.24
CA ALA A 443 32.62 1.74 25.61
C ALA A 443 32.45 3.06 24.84
N GLU A 444 33.53 3.84 24.71
CA GLU A 444 33.47 5.11 24.01
C GLU A 444 33.36 4.96 22.49
N PHE A 445 34.03 3.97 21.90
CA PHE A 445 33.90 3.67 20.47
C PHE A 445 32.47 3.26 20.12
N SER A 446 31.84 2.46 20.98
CA SER A 446 30.43 2.06 20.85
C SER A 446 29.50 3.27 20.98
N THR A 447 29.77 4.15 21.97
CA THR A 447 28.99 5.37 22.19
C THR A 447 29.11 6.34 21.01
N ALA A 448 30.33 6.59 20.52
CA ALA A 448 30.58 7.47 19.37
C ALA A 448 29.95 6.91 18.08
N SER A 449 30.02 5.59 17.87
CA SER A 449 29.32 4.93 16.76
C SER A 449 27.81 5.19 16.81
N ALA A 450 27.17 5.02 17.97
CA ALA A 450 25.74 5.28 18.14
C ALA A 450 25.38 6.77 17.88
N GLN A 451 26.27 7.70 18.24
CA GLN A 451 26.07 9.13 17.95
C GLN A 451 26.16 9.43 16.44
N VAL A 452 27.09 8.80 15.72
CA VAL A 452 27.16 8.90 14.25
C VAL A 452 25.88 8.38 13.60
N GLU A 453 25.38 7.22 14.04
CA GLU A 453 24.12 6.68 13.52
C GLU A 453 22.94 7.63 13.80
N ARG A 454 22.89 8.26 14.97
CA ARG A 454 21.86 9.25 15.30
C ARG A 454 21.95 10.50 14.41
N ILE A 455 23.15 11.00 14.15
CA ILE A 455 23.38 12.13 13.22
C ILE A 455 22.92 11.75 11.81
N ALA A 456 23.29 10.56 11.32
CA ALA A 456 22.86 10.06 10.03
C ALA A 456 21.33 10.01 9.93
N ARG A 457 20.62 9.58 10.99
CA ARG A 457 19.15 9.58 11.02
C ARG A 457 18.57 10.99 10.88
N LEU A 458 19.08 11.94 11.64
CA LEU A 458 18.62 13.33 11.60
C LEU A 458 18.82 13.98 10.23
N ARG A 459 19.95 13.68 9.57
CA ARG A 459 20.22 14.10 8.19
C ARG A 459 19.20 13.51 7.23
N LEU A 460 18.95 12.20 7.32
CA LEU A 460 17.96 11.53 6.46
C LEU A 460 16.54 12.07 6.66
N ASP A 461 16.12 12.35 7.90
CA ASP A 461 14.83 12.98 8.18
C ASP A 461 14.73 14.36 7.49
N ALA A 462 15.81 15.16 7.48
CA ALA A 462 15.82 16.44 6.77
C ALA A 462 15.83 16.27 5.24
N LEU A 463 16.51 15.24 4.72
CA LEU A 463 16.62 15.01 3.27
C LEU A 463 15.34 14.44 2.65
N LEU A 464 14.55 13.67 3.40
CA LEU A 464 13.37 12.91 2.95
C LEU A 464 12.04 13.38 3.57
N SER A 465 12.04 14.54 4.23
CA SER A 465 10.83 15.17 4.80
C SER A 465 9.96 15.85 3.76
#